data_AF-A0A3N6MSA3-F1
#
_entry.id   AF-A0A3N6MSA3-F1
#
_cell.length_a   1.000
_cell.length_b   1.000
_cell.length_c   1.000
_cell.angle_alpha   90.00
_cell.angle_beta   90.00
_cell.angle_gamma   90.00
#
_symmetry.space_group_name_H-M   'P 1'
#
loop_
_entity.id
_entity.type
_entity.pdbx_description
1 polymer ?
#
loop_
_entity_poly.entity_id
_entity_poly.type
_entity_poly.pdbx_seq_one_letter_code
_entity_poly.pdbx_strand_id
1 'polypeptide(L)' 'MDDERKASRAGQQAAEGLREAASRDEAKNESRMGHDLAKGADRFEERSKSSDGKSAEEKQEG' A
#
# COMPACT_ATOMS: atom_id res chain seq x y z
N MET A 1 35.52 -0.13 -27.68
CA MET A 1 34.39 -1.04 -27.93
C MET A 1 34.08 -1.98 -26.76
N ASP A 2 34.97 -2.16 -25.78
CA ASP A 2 34.71 -3.05 -24.62
C ASP A 2 34.04 -2.36 -23.43
N ASP A 3 34.24 -1.05 -23.26
CA ASP A 3 33.64 -0.29 -22.15
C ASP A 3 32.13 -0.09 -22.29
N GLU A 4 31.61 0.14 -23.49
CA GLU A 4 30.15 0.21 -23.75
C GLU A 4 29.44 -1.10 -23.43
N ARG A 5 30.10 -2.25 -23.67
CA ARG A 5 29.56 -3.58 -23.35
C ARG A 5 29.62 -3.92 -21.87
N LYS A 6 30.54 -3.32 -21.11
CA LYS A 6 30.59 -3.43 -19.63
C LYS A 6 29.54 -2.54 -18.97
N ALA A 7 29.38 -1.30 -19.44
CA ALA A 7 28.37 -0.36 -18.97
C ALA A 7 26.95 -0.93 -19.17
N SER A 8 26.71 -1.61 -20.30
CA SER A 8 25.41 -2.25 -20.57
C SER A 8 25.10 -3.42 -19.65
N ARG A 9 26.10 -4.24 -19.26
CA ARG A 9 25.93 -5.34 -18.31
C ARG A 9 25.66 -4.85 -16.90
N ALA A 10 26.40 -3.83 -16.44
CA ALA A 10 26.17 -3.21 -15.14
C ALA A 10 24.77 -2.56 -15.07
N GLY A 11 24.34 -1.89 -16.15
CA GLY A 11 23.00 -1.33 -16.26
C GLY A 11 21.90 -2.39 -16.24
N GLN A 12 22.11 -3.53 -16.90
CA GLN A 12 21.17 -4.65 -16.89
C GLN A 12 21.01 -5.25 -15.49
N GLN A 13 22.12 -5.49 -14.78
CA GLN A 13 22.10 -6.01 -13.41
C GLN A 13 21.42 -5.02 -12.44
N ALA A 14 21.68 -3.72 -12.58
CA ALA A 14 21.01 -2.69 -11.79
C ALA A 14 19.49 -2.67 -12.05
N ALA A 15 19.07 -2.77 -13.32
CA ALA A 15 17.65 -2.80 -13.69
C ALA A 15 16.93 -4.06 -13.23
N GLU A 16 17.63 -5.20 -13.17
CA GLU A 16 17.11 -6.46 -12.61
C GLU A 16 16.92 -6.33 -11.09
N GLY A 17 17.94 -5.84 -10.37
CA GLY A 17 17.84 -5.60 -8.93
C GLY A 17 16.72 -4.63 -8.54
N LEU A 18 16.53 -3.56 -9.31
CA LEU A 18 15.42 -2.62 -9.10
C LEU A 18 14.05 -3.29 -9.31
N ARG A 19 13.91 -4.14 -10.32
CA ARG A 19 12.67 -4.88 -10.58
C ARG A 19 12.35 -5.88 -9.48
N GLU A 20 13.35 -6.62 -9.00
CA GLU A 20 13.15 -7.53 -7.88
C GLU A 20 12.75 -6.80 -6.59
N ALA A 21 13.41 -5.67 -6.29
CA ALA A 21 13.08 -4.86 -5.12
C ALA A 21 11.64 -4.33 -5.19
N ALA A 22 11.23 -3.79 -6.34
CA ALA A 22 9.87 -3.32 -6.57
C ALA A 22 8.84 -4.44 -6.39
N SER A 23 9.08 -5.61 -7.00
CA SER A 23 8.18 -6.76 -6.87
C SER A 23 8.01 -7.23 -5.42
N ARG A 24 9.09 -7.22 -4.62
CA ARG A 24 9.02 -7.57 -3.19
C ARG A 24 8.22 -6.54 -2.39
N ASP A 25 8.40 -5.26 -2.66
CA ASP A 25 7.67 -4.19 -1.99
C ASP A 25 6.18 -4.18 -2.36
N GLU A 26 5.84 -4.42 -3.63
CA GLU A 26 4.47 -4.58 -4.10
C GLU A 26 3.78 -5.75 -3.39
N ALA A 27 4.40 -6.94 -3.37
CA ALA A 27 3.85 -8.11 -2.67
C ALA A 27 3.65 -7.86 -1.16
N LYS A 28 4.58 -7.13 -0.52
CA LYS A 28 4.47 -6.72 0.89
C LYS A 28 3.35 -5.72 1.10
N ASN A 29 3.16 -4.76 0.19
CA ASN A 29 2.09 -3.79 0.29
C ASN A 29 0.73 -4.43 0.03
N GLU A 30 0.59 -5.26 -0.99
CA GLU A 30 -0.65 -5.98 -1.28
C GLU A 30 -1.08 -6.89 -0.13
N SER A 31 -0.16 -7.65 0.46
CA SER A 31 -0.47 -8.47 1.66
C SER A 31 -0.86 -7.63 2.87
N ARG A 32 -0.33 -6.40 3.00
CA ARG A 32 -0.71 -5.44 4.04
C ARG A 32 -1.94 -4.59 3.70
N MET A 33 -2.38 -4.53 2.46
CA MET A 33 -3.55 -3.74 2.06
C MET A 33 -4.78 -4.62 1.86
N GLY A 34 -4.59 -5.91 1.54
CA GLY A 34 -5.65 -6.91 1.43
C GLY A 34 -6.13 -7.48 2.76
N HIS A 35 -5.59 -7.04 3.91
CA HIS A 35 -6.17 -7.35 5.20
C HIS A 35 -7.33 -6.40 5.49
N ASP A 36 -8.38 -6.92 6.15
CA ASP A 36 -9.41 -6.08 6.73
C ASP A 36 -8.72 -5.04 7.61
N LEU A 37 -8.87 -3.75 7.26
CA LEU A 37 -8.28 -2.68 8.03
C LEU A 37 -8.80 -2.83 9.44
N ALA A 38 -7.94 -3.23 10.38
CA ALA A 38 -8.34 -3.52 11.76
C ALA A 38 -9.08 -2.34 12.42
N LYS A 39 -8.85 -1.12 11.90
CA LYS A 39 -9.47 0.13 12.37
C LYS A 39 -10.51 0.70 11.40
N GLY A 40 -10.87 0.02 10.31
CA GLY A 40 -11.77 0.57 9.28
C GLY A 40 -13.17 0.82 9.84
N ALA A 41 -13.75 -0.19 10.48
CA ALA A 41 -15.03 -0.08 11.19
C ALA A 41 -14.94 0.91 12.36
N ASP A 42 -13.91 0.80 13.21
CA ASP A 42 -13.72 1.69 14.36
C ASP A 42 -13.56 3.17 13.94
N ARG A 43 -12.76 3.45 12.90
CA ARG A 43 -12.59 4.80 12.34
C ARG A 43 -13.88 5.34 11.75
N PHE A 44 -14.69 4.48 11.12
CA PHE A 44 -15.98 4.87 10.57
C PHE A 44 -16.95 5.25 11.69
N GLU A 45 -16.99 4.47 12.77
CA GLU A 45 -17.75 4.77 13.97
C GLU A 45 -17.28 6.05 14.69
N GLU A 46 -15.97 6.22 14.89
CA GLU A 46 -15.40 7.44 15.45
C GLU A 46 -15.77 8.68 14.63
N ARG A 47 -15.68 8.58 13.29
CA ARG A 47 -16.03 9.68 12.38
C ARG A 47 -17.52 9.98 12.38
N SER A 48 -18.37 8.96 12.53
CA SER A 48 -19.81 9.18 12.66
C SER A 48 -20.12 9.96 13.94
N LYS A 49 -19.51 9.56 15.07
CA LYS A 49 -19.71 10.21 16.37
C LYS A 49 -19.12 11.61 16.46
N SER A 50 -18.10 11.95 15.67
CA SER A 50 -17.45 13.26 15.78
C SER A 50 -18.35 14.45 15.42
N SER A 51 -19.41 14.23 14.63
CA SER A 51 -20.27 15.33 14.16
C SER A 51 -21.35 15.73 15.17
N ASP A 52 -21.99 14.74 15.80
CA ASP A 52 -23.23 14.90 16.57
C ASP A 52 -23.32 13.89 17.74
N GLY A 53 -22.24 13.16 18.01
CA GLY A 53 -22.17 12.13 19.05
C GLY A 53 -22.78 10.77 18.67
N LYS A 54 -23.43 10.65 17.52
CA LYS A 54 -24.18 9.44 17.13
C LYS A 54 -23.34 8.48 16.30
N SER A 55 -23.49 7.18 16.53
CA SER A 55 -22.95 6.12 15.67
C SER A 55 -23.51 6.18 14.25
N ALA A 56 -22.90 5.43 13.32
CA ALA A 56 -23.41 5.41 11.95
C ALA A 56 -24.82 4.81 11.86
N GLU A 57 -25.09 3.80 12.67
CA GLU A 57 -26.38 3.10 12.74
C GLU A 57 -27.48 4.01 13.30
N GLU A 58 -27.22 4.71 14.41
CA GLU A 58 -28.16 5.67 15.02
C GLU A 58 -28.56 6.82 14.09
N LYS A 59 -27.76 7.12 13.07
CA LYS A 59 -28.07 8.14 12.05
C LYS A 59 -28.96 7.62 10.94
N GLN A 60 -29.02 6.31 10.71
CA GLN A 60 -29.89 5.72 9.68
C GLN A 60 -31.32 5.55 10.17
N GLU A 61 -31.51 5.43 11.49
CA GLU A 61 -32.82 5.31 12.13
C GLU A 61 -33.51 6.67 12.41
N GLY A 62 -32.83 7.79 12.08
CA GLY A 62 -33.27 9.16 12.37
C GLY A 62 -34.09 9.83 11.27
#